data_AF-A0A7S4JE45-F1
#
_entry.id   AF-A0A7S4JE45-F1
#
_cell.length_a   1.000
_cell.length_b   1.000
_cell.length_c   1.000
_cell.angle_alpha   90.00
_cell.angle_beta   90.00
_cell.angle_gamma   90.00
#
_symmetry.space_group_name_H-M   'P 1'
#
loop_
_entity.id
_entity.type
_entity.pdbx_description
1 polymer ?
#
loop_
_entity_poly.entity_id
_entity_poly.type
_entity_poly.pdbx_seq_one_letter_code
_entity_poly.pdbx_strand_id
1 'polypeptide(L)'
;RAVKREREASEARGMEWEVGFEMDPEAAAAASSTIDGGASASAAPFRSSDAFDGFDDGWTPAAGASPSASSSFVIPPAPPPPPPPLTSTQILGPDRLHDDAQLHSITSSAPAVLLHSGPGTGKSSVLSSRIAYLLRSGRCEPQHMAVMSFTNRDAAALKRRALDLLYPPEEEEDDAADGTAGKKKKKREELSARIWSGTIHSFAASVLKKYGGRTNAAHRIISAKAMRHRVKQCIQGMVRREENKAFRLRFKDASDDADRNTEMLISSVVRCIELWKEAALLPPPLRHSVELVDAEDGDGGGGGIDAEASIEERRAREDCVELAMRLGIPPSAAVLALDVFPEYQSAHVASGTADPSDLASMAYDLLLVRPDALVDVRSRLEHVVLDEYQDVSVAQHRLLRLAIRGVVD
;
A
#
# COMPACT_ATOMS: atom_id res chain seq x y z
N ARG A 1 11.35 8.77 -9.59
CA ARG A 1 11.96 9.87 -8.82
C ARG A 1 11.98 9.58 -7.31
N ALA A 2 10.86 9.17 -6.70
CA ALA A 2 10.81 8.76 -5.29
C ALA A 2 11.82 7.64 -4.95
N VAL A 3 11.88 6.57 -5.77
CA VAL A 3 12.86 5.49 -5.61
C VAL A 3 14.31 5.98 -5.63
N LYS A 4 14.64 6.89 -6.56
CA LYS A 4 15.98 7.49 -6.67
C LYS A 4 16.32 8.34 -5.44
N ARG A 5 15.39 9.18 -4.99
CA ARG A 5 15.55 10.00 -3.77
C ARG A 5 15.69 9.14 -2.51
N GLU A 6 14.93 8.04 -2.39
CA GLU A 6 15.03 7.14 -1.24
C GLU A 6 16.34 6.34 -1.25
N ARG A 7 16.82 5.93 -2.42
CA ARG A 7 18.16 5.34 -2.58
C ARG A 7 19.22 6.33 -2.13
N GLU A 8 19.23 7.55 -2.68
CA GLU A 8 20.18 8.61 -2.30
C GLU A 8 20.13 8.94 -0.79
N ALA A 9 18.92 9.08 -0.21
CA ALA A 9 18.74 9.37 1.21
C ALA A 9 19.09 8.18 2.13
N SER A 10 19.07 6.96 1.63
CA SER A 10 19.45 5.77 2.39
C SER A 10 20.95 5.49 2.30
N GLU A 11 21.55 5.69 1.13
CA GLU A 11 23.02 5.69 0.94
C GLU A 11 23.68 6.76 1.83
N ALA A 12 23.09 7.96 1.91
CA ALA A 12 23.54 9.03 2.81
C ALA A 12 23.47 8.67 4.30
N ARG A 13 22.65 7.68 4.68
CA ARG A 13 22.52 7.15 6.06
C ARG A 13 23.37 5.89 6.29
N GLY A 14 24.27 5.56 5.37
CA GLY A 14 25.15 4.40 5.48
C GLY A 14 24.45 3.06 5.27
N MET A 15 23.26 3.04 4.63
CA MET A 15 22.61 1.78 4.26
C MET A 15 23.09 1.27 2.92
N GLU A 16 23.41 -0.02 2.88
CA GLU A 16 23.71 -0.76 1.65
C GLU A 16 22.41 -1.18 0.96
N TRP A 17 22.32 -0.88 -0.34
CA TRP A 17 21.30 -1.40 -1.23
C TRP A 17 21.96 -2.36 -2.20
N GLU A 18 21.44 -3.57 -2.30
CA GLU A 18 21.81 -4.48 -3.39
C GLU A 18 20.78 -4.35 -4.52
N VAL A 19 21.27 -3.98 -5.71
CA VAL A 19 20.51 -4.11 -6.96
C VAL A 19 20.63 -5.56 -7.37
N GLY A 20 19.52 -6.30 -7.29
CA GLY A 20 19.54 -7.75 -7.44
C GLY A 20 20.01 -8.23 -8.81
N PHE A 21 19.76 -7.43 -9.86
CA PHE A 21 20.27 -7.58 -11.22
C PHE A 21 19.77 -6.38 -12.07
N GLU A 22 20.49 -6.02 -13.13
CA GLU A 22 20.09 -5.07 -14.16
C GLU A 22 20.31 -5.76 -15.52
N MET A 23 19.25 -6.03 -16.30
CA MET A 23 19.44 -6.59 -17.64
C MET A 23 19.73 -5.49 -18.66
N ASP A 24 20.71 -5.75 -19.51
CA ASP A 24 21.01 -4.98 -20.69
C ASP A 24 19.77 -4.90 -21.60
N PRO A 25 19.27 -3.70 -21.95
CA PRO A 25 18.08 -3.52 -22.78
C PRO A 25 18.14 -4.23 -24.14
N GLU A 26 19.34 -4.53 -24.67
CA GLU A 26 19.48 -5.25 -25.94
C GLU A 26 19.09 -6.74 -25.86
N ALA A 27 19.23 -7.38 -24.69
CA ALA A 27 18.84 -8.79 -24.50
C ALA A 27 17.31 -8.99 -24.50
N ALA A 28 16.55 -7.96 -24.12
CA ALA A 28 15.09 -7.99 -24.14
C ALA A 28 14.51 -7.99 -25.57
N ALA A 29 15.24 -7.43 -26.55
CA ALA A 29 14.79 -7.39 -27.94
C ALA A 29 14.88 -8.77 -28.63
N ALA A 30 15.82 -9.63 -28.23
CA ALA A 30 16.02 -10.94 -28.83
C ALA A 30 14.94 -11.98 -28.43
N ALA A 31 14.25 -11.77 -27.31
CA ALA A 31 13.17 -12.65 -26.83
C ALA A 31 11.78 -12.28 -27.41
N SER A 32 11.67 -11.17 -28.15
CA SER A 32 10.38 -10.63 -28.63
C SER A 32 9.97 -11.07 -30.04
N SER A 33 10.76 -11.90 -30.75
CA SER A 33 10.46 -12.26 -32.15
C SER A 33 9.47 -13.41 -32.34
N THR A 34 8.81 -13.89 -31.28
CA THR A 34 7.77 -14.92 -31.41
C THR A 34 6.65 -14.65 -30.42
N ILE A 35 5.71 -13.79 -30.81
CA ILE A 35 4.26 -13.83 -30.54
C ILE A 35 3.70 -12.63 -31.30
N ASP A 36 3.25 -12.90 -32.52
CA ASP A 36 2.37 -12.00 -33.29
C ASP A 36 0.92 -12.39 -32.94
N GLY A 37 0.07 -11.40 -32.67
CA GLY A 37 -1.32 -11.61 -32.27
C GLY A 37 -1.83 -10.53 -31.30
N GLY A 38 -2.42 -9.48 -31.86
CA GLY A 38 -2.85 -8.29 -31.13
C GLY A 38 -3.88 -8.53 -30.02
N ALA A 39 -3.74 -7.75 -28.94
CA ALA A 39 -4.82 -7.45 -28.00
C ALA A 39 -4.67 -6.01 -27.50
N SER A 40 -5.68 -5.20 -27.81
CA SER A 40 -5.90 -3.84 -27.30
C SER A 40 -5.97 -3.87 -25.77
N ALA A 41 -5.13 -3.06 -25.11
CA ALA A 41 -5.14 -2.87 -23.66
C ALA A 41 -6.34 -2.02 -23.24
N SER A 42 -7.48 -2.68 -23.06
CA SER A 42 -8.64 -2.13 -22.35
C SER A 42 -8.39 -2.21 -20.84
N ALA A 43 -8.12 -1.07 -20.21
CA ALA A 43 -8.15 -0.92 -18.76
C ALA A 43 -9.55 -1.32 -18.23
N ALA A 44 -9.66 -2.48 -17.60
CA ALA A 44 -10.92 -2.95 -17.04
C ALA A 44 -11.26 -2.15 -15.76
N PRO A 45 -12.51 -1.68 -15.59
CA PRO A 45 -12.91 -0.92 -14.42
C PRO A 45 -12.91 -1.82 -13.17
N PHE A 46 -12.37 -1.27 -12.07
CA PHE A 46 -12.45 -1.81 -10.72
C PHE A 46 -13.90 -2.21 -10.38
N ARG A 47 -14.16 -3.51 -10.21
CA ARG A 47 -15.49 -4.04 -9.87
C ARG A 47 -15.74 -3.87 -8.38
N SER A 48 -16.82 -3.18 -8.04
CA SER A 48 -17.21 -2.82 -6.67
C SER A 48 -17.78 -3.99 -5.84
N SER A 49 -17.72 -5.23 -6.32
CA SER A 49 -18.35 -6.40 -5.68
C SER A 49 -17.40 -7.23 -4.81
N ASP A 50 -16.09 -6.97 -4.83
CA ASP A 50 -15.11 -7.68 -4.00
C ASP A 50 -14.83 -6.96 -2.66
N ALA A 51 -15.58 -5.88 -2.39
CA ALA A 51 -15.56 -5.23 -1.10
C ALA A 51 -16.48 -6.01 -0.15
N PHE A 52 -15.88 -6.74 0.78
CA PHE A 52 -16.52 -7.26 1.99
C PHE A 52 -17.30 -8.58 1.89
N ASP A 53 -16.75 -9.62 1.26
CA ASP A 53 -17.06 -10.99 1.68
C ASP A 53 -15.77 -11.81 1.85
N GLY A 54 -15.50 -12.25 3.08
CA GLY A 54 -14.39 -13.15 3.41
C GLY A 54 -13.11 -12.53 3.99
N PHE A 55 -13.19 -11.43 4.75
CA PHE A 55 -12.02 -10.92 5.49
C PHE A 55 -11.88 -11.62 6.85
N ASP A 56 -11.40 -12.86 6.81
CA ASP A 56 -10.77 -13.50 7.97
C ASP A 56 -9.42 -12.81 8.17
N ASP A 57 -9.21 -12.15 9.30
CA ASP A 57 -8.14 -11.16 9.44
C ASP A 57 -6.74 -11.79 9.46
N GLY A 58 -6.61 -13.12 9.52
CA GLY A 58 -5.33 -13.85 9.55
C GLY A 58 -4.38 -13.38 10.68
N TRP A 59 -4.85 -12.46 11.50
CA TRP A 59 -4.16 -11.63 12.49
C TRP A 59 -4.90 -11.67 13.84
N THR A 60 -5.99 -12.44 13.94
CA THR A 60 -6.54 -12.91 15.21
C THR A 60 -5.60 -13.97 15.79
N PRO A 61 -5.04 -13.75 16.99
CA PRO A 61 -4.31 -14.80 17.67
C PRO A 61 -5.29 -15.92 18.07
N ALA A 62 -4.87 -17.18 17.97
CA ALA A 62 -5.52 -18.26 18.69
C ALA A 62 -5.54 -17.89 20.18
N ALA A 63 -6.73 -17.84 20.78
CA ALA A 63 -6.89 -17.49 22.19
C ALA A 63 -6.08 -18.44 23.07
N GLY A 64 -5.13 -17.90 23.85
CA GLY A 64 -4.48 -18.65 24.92
C GLY A 64 -3.01 -18.33 25.18
N ALA A 65 -2.74 -17.18 25.81
CA ALA A 65 -1.68 -17.03 26.81
C ALA A 65 -1.74 -15.61 27.39
N SER A 66 -2.21 -15.47 28.63
CA SER A 66 -1.99 -14.24 29.42
C SER A 66 -0.52 -14.18 29.85
N PRO A 67 0.21 -13.08 29.60
CA PRO A 67 1.45 -12.83 30.31
C PRO A 67 1.14 -11.98 31.55
N SER A 68 1.41 -12.55 32.73
CA SER A 68 1.51 -11.77 33.96
C SER A 68 2.73 -10.85 33.89
N ALA A 69 2.52 -9.58 34.23
CA ALA A 69 3.55 -8.57 34.25
C ALA A 69 4.58 -8.84 35.37
N SER A 70 5.84 -8.96 35.00
CA SER A 70 6.95 -8.51 35.83
C SER A 70 8.01 -7.90 34.92
N SER A 71 8.23 -6.60 35.11
CA SER A 71 9.21 -5.81 34.39
C SER A 71 10.61 -6.23 34.87
N SER A 72 11.35 -6.85 33.97
CA SER A 72 12.81 -6.98 34.03
C SER A 72 13.28 -6.88 32.60
N PHE A 73 14.07 -5.85 32.30
CA PHE A 73 14.60 -5.60 30.96
C PHE A 73 15.58 -6.73 30.62
N VAL A 74 15.08 -7.78 29.94
CA VAL A 74 15.89 -8.86 29.41
C VAL A 74 16.43 -8.40 28.06
N ILE A 75 17.75 -8.21 27.98
CA ILE A 75 18.45 -8.04 26.70
C ILE A 75 18.14 -9.28 25.86
N PRO A 76 17.54 -9.15 24.66
CA PRO A 76 17.27 -10.32 23.83
C PRO A 76 18.59 -11.05 23.53
N PRO A 77 18.63 -12.39 23.63
CA PRO A 77 19.82 -13.15 23.30
C PRO A 77 20.23 -12.86 21.85
N ALA A 78 21.54 -12.82 21.61
CA ALA A 78 22.09 -12.62 20.27
C ALA A 78 21.46 -13.63 19.29
N PRO A 79 21.12 -13.20 18.06
CA PRO A 79 20.52 -14.08 17.07
C PRO A 79 21.45 -15.28 16.82
N PRO A 80 20.89 -16.50 16.64
CA PRO A 80 21.70 -17.67 16.35
C PRO A 80 22.53 -17.43 15.07
N PRO A 81 23.73 -18.04 14.96
CA PRO A 81 24.52 -17.94 13.75
C PRO A 81 23.70 -18.40 12.54
N PRO A 82 23.81 -17.72 11.38
CA PRO A 82 23.02 -18.08 10.21
C PRO A 82 23.32 -19.53 9.82
N PRO A 83 22.29 -20.32 9.46
CA PRO A 83 22.52 -21.66 8.93
C PRO A 83 23.39 -21.58 7.67
N PRO A 84 24.16 -22.65 7.36
CA PRO A 84 24.99 -22.69 6.16
C PRO A 84 24.15 -22.33 4.92
N PRO A 85 24.70 -21.58 3.95
CA PRO A 85 23.96 -21.17 2.77
C PRO A 85 23.44 -22.40 2.05
N LEU A 86 22.11 -22.51 1.96
CA LEU A 86 21.45 -23.57 1.21
C LEU A 86 21.85 -23.45 -0.27
N THR A 87 22.14 -24.56 -0.94
CA THR A 87 22.41 -24.56 -2.39
C THR A 87 21.12 -24.31 -3.18
N SER A 88 21.20 -23.77 -4.41
CA SER A 88 20.04 -23.58 -5.30
C SER A 88 19.12 -24.80 -5.37
N THR A 89 19.70 -26.01 -5.47
CA THR A 89 19.01 -27.30 -5.42
C THR A 89 18.32 -27.60 -4.09
N GLN A 90 18.92 -27.22 -2.96
CA GLN A 90 18.30 -27.31 -1.62
C GLN A 90 17.21 -26.26 -1.42
N ILE A 91 17.25 -25.14 -2.16
CA ILE A 91 16.29 -24.04 -2.07
C ILE A 91 15.09 -24.24 -3.04
N LEU A 92 15.24 -24.88 -4.19
CA LEU A 92 14.19 -24.80 -5.22
C LEU A 92 13.83 -26.12 -5.88
N GLY A 93 14.49 -27.20 -5.46
CA GLY A 93 14.42 -28.48 -6.16
C GLY A 93 15.33 -28.50 -7.40
N PRO A 94 15.53 -29.67 -8.01
CA PRO A 94 16.45 -29.86 -9.14
C PRO A 94 15.99 -29.19 -10.44
N ASP A 95 14.69 -28.93 -10.60
CA ASP A 95 14.11 -28.54 -11.90
C ASP A 95 13.95 -27.02 -12.11
N ARG A 96 14.36 -26.19 -11.15
CA ARG A 96 14.26 -24.72 -11.24
C ARG A 96 15.63 -24.08 -11.33
N LEU A 97 16.08 -23.84 -12.56
CA LEU A 97 17.30 -23.10 -12.87
C LEU A 97 17.03 -21.59 -12.75
N HIS A 98 17.59 -20.97 -11.72
CA HIS A 98 17.81 -19.53 -11.66
C HIS A 98 19.25 -19.26 -12.06
N ASP A 99 19.49 -18.17 -12.78
CA ASP A 99 20.85 -17.70 -13.04
C ASP A 99 21.52 -17.18 -11.74
N ASP A 100 22.82 -16.92 -11.80
CA ASP A 100 23.60 -16.49 -10.63
C ASP A 100 23.09 -15.17 -10.03
N ALA A 101 22.57 -14.25 -10.87
CA ALA A 101 22.07 -12.96 -10.42
C ALA A 101 20.70 -13.09 -9.71
N GLN A 102 19.83 -13.94 -10.25
CA GLN A 102 18.57 -14.32 -9.61
C GLN A 102 18.83 -15.06 -8.29
N LEU A 103 19.80 -15.97 -8.23
CA LEU A 103 20.20 -16.64 -6.99
C LEU A 103 20.76 -15.68 -5.95
N HIS A 104 21.59 -14.73 -6.36
CA HIS A 104 22.07 -13.66 -5.49
C HIS A 104 20.90 -12.85 -4.90
N SER A 105 19.93 -12.47 -5.74
CA SER A 105 18.70 -11.79 -5.30
C SER A 105 17.87 -12.61 -4.30
N ILE A 106 17.77 -13.92 -4.51
CA ILE A 106 17.00 -14.83 -3.64
C ILE A 106 17.67 -15.00 -2.28
N THR A 107 19.01 -15.10 -2.26
CA THR A 107 19.79 -15.45 -1.07
C THR A 107 20.40 -14.26 -0.34
N SER A 108 20.33 -13.06 -0.92
CA SER A 108 20.83 -11.82 -0.35
C SER A 108 20.35 -11.61 1.10
N SER A 109 21.33 -11.31 1.97
CA SER A 109 21.14 -10.92 3.36
C SER A 109 21.01 -9.41 3.55
N ALA A 110 21.02 -8.63 2.47
CA ALA A 110 20.86 -7.19 2.55
C ALA A 110 19.50 -6.82 3.19
N PRO A 111 19.43 -5.74 3.99
CA PRO A 111 18.19 -5.32 4.64
C PRO A 111 17.13 -4.84 3.64
N ALA A 112 17.54 -4.43 2.44
CA ALA A 112 16.66 -4.05 1.34
C ALA A 112 17.24 -4.56 0.01
N VAL A 113 16.39 -5.23 -0.79
CA VAL A 113 16.75 -5.75 -2.11
C VAL A 113 15.77 -5.16 -3.13
N LEU A 114 16.31 -4.45 -4.12
CA LEU A 114 15.51 -3.92 -5.22
C LEU A 114 15.73 -4.79 -6.47
N LEU A 115 14.66 -5.39 -6.97
CA LEU A 115 14.68 -6.10 -8.24
C LEU A 115 14.32 -5.13 -9.37
N HIS A 116 15.30 -4.83 -10.23
CA HIS A 116 15.08 -4.03 -11.42
C HIS A 116 14.96 -4.95 -12.64
N SER A 117 13.73 -5.24 -13.05
CA SER A 117 13.49 -6.30 -14.02
C SER A 117 12.40 -5.92 -15.03
N GLY A 118 12.66 -6.10 -16.32
CA GLY A 118 11.66 -5.90 -17.37
C GLY A 118 10.55 -6.97 -17.38
N PRO A 119 9.49 -6.81 -18.19
CA PRO A 119 8.47 -7.84 -18.37
C PRO A 119 9.08 -9.18 -18.81
N GLY A 120 8.54 -10.31 -18.32
CA GLY A 120 8.97 -11.66 -18.74
C GLY A 120 10.29 -12.17 -18.15
N THR A 121 11.02 -11.36 -17.38
CA THR A 121 12.34 -11.69 -16.81
C THR A 121 12.33 -12.58 -15.56
N GLY A 122 11.16 -13.14 -15.20
CA GLY A 122 11.04 -14.03 -14.05
C GLY A 122 10.96 -13.35 -12.68
N LYS A 123 10.69 -12.03 -12.59
CA LYS A 123 10.46 -11.28 -11.32
C LYS A 123 9.63 -12.06 -10.30
N SER A 124 8.45 -12.53 -10.69
CA SER A 124 7.57 -13.28 -9.79
C SER A 124 8.17 -14.62 -9.35
N SER A 125 8.99 -15.27 -10.20
CA SER A 125 9.72 -16.50 -9.86
C SER A 125 10.75 -16.20 -8.77
N VAL A 126 11.55 -15.15 -8.94
CA VAL A 126 12.53 -14.67 -7.94
C VAL A 126 11.85 -14.33 -6.61
N LEU A 127 10.75 -13.57 -6.65
CA LEU A 127 10.00 -13.20 -5.44
C LEU A 127 9.44 -14.44 -4.70
N SER A 128 8.81 -15.38 -5.41
CA SER A 128 8.31 -16.62 -4.79
C SER A 128 9.44 -17.48 -4.23
N SER A 129 10.58 -17.53 -4.92
CA SER A 129 11.77 -18.28 -4.53
C SER A 129 12.41 -17.68 -3.29
N ARG A 130 12.47 -16.34 -3.19
CA ARG A 130 12.94 -15.62 -2.00
C ARG A 130 12.04 -15.86 -0.80
N ILE A 131 10.72 -15.82 -0.96
CA ILE A 131 9.77 -16.16 0.11
C ILE A 131 10.04 -17.59 0.62
N ALA A 132 10.12 -18.57 -0.29
CA ALA A 132 10.39 -19.96 0.06
C ALA A 132 11.78 -20.14 0.72
N TYR A 133 12.79 -19.41 0.25
CA TYR A 133 14.12 -19.41 0.84
C TYR A 133 14.09 -18.93 2.29
N LEU A 134 13.48 -17.76 2.56
CA LEU A 134 13.43 -17.16 3.89
C LEU A 134 12.69 -18.06 4.89
N LEU A 135 11.58 -18.67 4.47
CA LEU A 135 10.79 -19.57 5.31
C LEU A 135 11.53 -20.88 5.60
N ARG A 136 12.09 -21.55 4.58
CA ARG A 136 12.79 -22.84 4.77
C ARG A 136 14.10 -22.69 5.53
N SER A 137 14.83 -21.60 5.31
CA SER A 137 16.08 -21.33 6.03
C SER A 137 15.85 -20.87 7.47
N GLY A 138 14.60 -20.64 7.89
CA GLY A 138 14.28 -20.13 9.24
C GLY A 138 14.69 -18.68 9.47
N ARG A 139 15.03 -17.94 8.41
CA ARG A 139 15.39 -16.51 8.47
C ARG A 139 14.18 -15.60 8.67
N CYS A 140 12.98 -16.10 8.40
CA CYS A 140 11.73 -15.41 8.64
C CYS A 140 10.72 -16.36 9.27
N GLU A 141 10.15 -15.97 10.41
CA GLU A 141 8.97 -16.63 10.92
C GLU A 141 7.75 -16.26 10.06
N PRO A 142 6.84 -17.21 9.76
CA PRO A 142 5.71 -16.94 8.86
C PRO A 142 4.82 -15.77 9.29
N GLN A 143 4.63 -15.59 10.60
CA GLN A 143 3.80 -14.52 11.17
C GLN A 143 4.42 -13.12 11.07
N HIS A 144 5.71 -13.03 10.72
CA HIS A 144 6.42 -11.77 10.51
C HIS A 144 6.65 -11.48 9.01
N MET A 145 5.98 -12.24 8.13
CA MET A 145 6.05 -12.09 6.70
C MET A 145 4.79 -11.44 6.13
N ALA A 146 4.97 -10.40 5.32
CA ALA A 146 3.92 -9.77 4.55
C ALA A 146 4.22 -9.81 3.05
N VAL A 147 3.27 -10.30 2.26
CA VAL A 147 3.34 -10.34 0.79
C VAL A 147 2.33 -9.35 0.21
N MET A 148 2.83 -8.31 -0.43
CA MET A 148 2.06 -7.19 -0.96
C MET A 148 2.11 -7.14 -2.49
N SER A 149 1.01 -6.76 -3.13
CA SER A 149 0.91 -6.51 -4.57
C SER A 149 -0.20 -5.49 -4.87
N PHE A 150 -0.36 -5.12 -6.15
CA PHE A 150 -1.42 -4.21 -6.60
C PHE A 150 -2.82 -4.79 -6.39
N THR A 151 -2.99 -6.11 -6.57
CA THR A 151 -4.26 -6.80 -6.30
C THR A 151 -4.13 -7.87 -5.22
N ASN A 152 -5.23 -8.14 -4.50
CA ASN A 152 -5.26 -9.24 -3.53
C ASN A 152 -5.02 -10.60 -4.21
N ARG A 153 -5.47 -10.76 -5.46
CA ARG A 153 -5.28 -11.98 -6.25
C ARG A 153 -3.79 -12.23 -6.54
N ASP A 154 -3.05 -11.19 -6.91
CA ASP A 154 -1.63 -11.31 -7.25
C ASP A 154 -0.78 -11.57 -6.00
N ALA A 155 -1.08 -10.88 -4.89
CA ALA A 155 -0.45 -11.15 -3.59
C ALA A 155 -0.71 -12.61 -3.15
N ALA A 156 -1.95 -13.09 -3.27
CA ALA A 156 -2.31 -14.48 -2.95
C ALA A 156 -1.64 -15.48 -3.92
N ALA A 157 -1.53 -15.16 -5.21
CA ALA A 157 -0.85 -15.99 -6.19
C ALA A 157 0.65 -16.09 -5.90
N LEU A 158 1.30 -14.98 -5.50
CA LEU A 158 2.70 -14.95 -5.13
C LEU A 158 2.96 -15.78 -3.85
N LYS A 159 2.12 -15.62 -2.82
CA LYS A 159 2.14 -16.47 -1.62
C LYS A 159 1.96 -17.94 -1.98
N ARG A 160 0.96 -18.27 -2.79
CA ARG A 160 0.68 -19.66 -3.23
C ARG A 160 1.88 -20.27 -3.94
N ARG A 161 2.48 -19.57 -4.92
CA ARG A 161 3.67 -20.05 -5.65
C ARG A 161 4.83 -20.36 -4.70
N ALA A 162 5.03 -19.53 -3.68
CA ALA A 162 6.07 -19.78 -2.69
C ALA A 162 5.76 -21.00 -1.80
N LEU A 163 4.50 -21.20 -1.43
CA LEU A 163 4.08 -22.39 -0.69
C LEU A 163 4.19 -23.67 -1.52
N ASP A 164 3.90 -23.60 -2.83
CA ASP A 164 4.04 -24.74 -3.74
C ASP A 164 5.52 -25.14 -3.92
N LEU A 165 6.47 -24.21 -3.73
CA LEU A 165 7.91 -24.53 -3.67
C LEU A 165 8.31 -25.28 -2.39
N LEU A 166 7.57 -25.08 -1.29
CA LEU A 166 7.85 -25.70 0.01
C LEU A 166 7.09 -27.02 0.21
N TYR A 167 5.86 -27.06 -0.31
CA TYR A 167 4.91 -28.15 -0.24
C TYR A 167 4.26 -28.29 -1.62
N PRO A 168 4.94 -28.96 -2.57
CA PRO A 168 4.39 -29.19 -3.90
C PRO A 168 3.01 -29.86 -3.80
N PRO A 169 2.04 -29.46 -4.64
CA PRO A 169 0.79 -30.21 -4.74
C PRO A 169 1.12 -31.64 -5.14
N GLU A 170 0.49 -32.61 -4.49
CA GLU A 170 0.61 -34.01 -4.87
C GLU A 170 -0.03 -34.17 -6.25
N GLU A 171 0.69 -34.74 -7.20
CA GLU A 171 0.09 -35.22 -8.45
C GLU A 171 -0.92 -36.31 -8.07
N GLU A 172 -2.05 -36.38 -8.78
CA GLU A 172 -3.15 -37.33 -8.50
C GLU A 172 -2.75 -38.82 -8.73
N GLU A 173 -1.46 -39.15 -8.69
CA GLU A 173 -0.94 -40.49 -8.89
C GLU A 173 -0.58 -41.16 -7.55
N ASP A 174 -1.37 -42.19 -7.28
CA ASP A 174 -1.21 -43.30 -6.34
C ASP A 174 -1.22 -42.98 -4.84
N ASP A 175 -2.40 -43.25 -4.26
CA ASP A 175 -2.65 -43.70 -2.89
C ASP A 175 -1.40 -43.85 -2.01
N ALA A 176 -0.91 -42.73 -1.46
CA ALA A 176 0.07 -42.76 -0.39
C ALA A 176 -0.60 -43.38 0.86
N ALA A 177 -0.54 -44.71 0.96
CA ALA A 177 -1.16 -45.56 1.98
C ALA A 177 -0.74 -45.26 3.43
N ASP A 178 0.15 -44.28 3.65
CA ASP A 178 0.78 -43.93 4.92
C ASP A 178 0.23 -42.63 5.57
N GLY A 179 -0.78 -41.97 4.98
CA GLY A 179 -1.42 -40.79 5.58
C GLY A 179 -0.52 -39.54 5.70
N THR A 180 0.71 -39.59 5.16
CA THR A 180 1.67 -38.50 5.14
C THR A 180 1.21 -37.33 4.26
N ALA A 181 0.38 -37.60 3.24
CA ALA A 181 -0.26 -36.62 2.37
C ALA A 181 -1.12 -35.60 3.14
N GLY A 182 -2.00 -36.09 4.02
CA GLY A 182 -2.85 -35.25 4.85
C GLY A 182 -2.06 -34.34 5.79
N LYS A 183 -0.91 -34.79 6.30
CA LYS A 183 -0.02 -33.99 7.16
C LYS A 183 0.62 -32.83 6.41
N LYS A 184 1.07 -33.04 5.16
CA LYS A 184 1.67 -31.97 4.34
C LYS A 184 0.64 -30.91 3.96
N LYS A 185 -0.56 -31.31 3.55
CA LYS A 185 -1.67 -30.39 3.24
C LYS A 185 -2.03 -29.52 4.46
N LYS A 186 -2.21 -30.14 5.63
CA LYS A 186 -2.49 -29.42 6.88
C LYS A 186 -1.39 -28.41 7.23
N LYS A 187 -0.11 -28.82 7.13
CA LYS A 187 1.03 -27.94 7.39
C LYS A 187 1.10 -26.76 6.41
N ARG A 188 0.74 -26.98 5.15
CA ARG A 188 0.66 -25.92 4.12
C ARG A 188 -0.45 -24.91 4.44
N GLU A 189 -1.62 -25.37 4.87
CA GLU A 189 -2.73 -24.51 5.30
C GLU A 189 -2.37 -23.69 6.54
N GLU A 190 -1.80 -24.32 7.57
CA GLU A 190 -1.31 -23.65 8.78
C GLU A 190 -0.24 -22.59 8.46
N LEU A 191 0.69 -22.91 7.56
CA LEU A 191 1.72 -21.96 7.13
C LEU A 191 1.11 -20.79 6.34
N SER A 192 0.21 -21.06 5.41
CA SER A 192 -0.47 -20.06 4.59
C SER A 192 -1.28 -19.06 5.42
N ALA A 193 -1.92 -19.55 6.50
CA ALA A 193 -2.73 -18.75 7.41
C ALA A 193 -1.89 -17.76 8.23
N ARG A 194 -0.62 -18.11 8.52
CA ARG A 194 0.29 -17.25 9.30
C ARG A 194 0.94 -16.15 8.45
N ILE A 195 1.04 -16.33 7.12
CA ILE A 195 1.64 -15.34 6.22
C ILE A 195 0.56 -14.35 5.76
N TRP A 196 0.75 -13.08 6.11
CA TRP A 196 -0.14 -12.03 5.64
C TRP A 196 0.08 -11.78 4.13
N SER A 197 -1.01 -11.66 3.37
CA SER A 197 -0.95 -11.31 1.95
C SER A 197 -2.12 -10.43 1.54
N GLY A 198 -1.86 -9.34 0.81
CA GLY A 198 -2.91 -8.44 0.33
C GLY A 198 -2.37 -7.20 -0.37
N THR A 199 -3.22 -6.20 -0.59
CA THR A 199 -2.79 -4.89 -1.10
C THR A 199 -2.33 -3.95 0.01
N ILE A 200 -1.62 -2.88 -0.33
CA ILE A 200 -1.27 -1.81 0.64
C ILE A 200 -2.55 -1.16 1.21
N HIS A 201 -3.62 -1.04 0.41
CA HIS A 201 -4.92 -0.57 0.90
C HIS A 201 -5.53 -1.52 1.94
N SER A 202 -5.47 -2.84 1.68
CA SER A 202 -5.93 -3.85 2.64
C SER A 202 -5.13 -3.79 3.94
N PHE A 203 -3.81 -3.59 3.84
CA PHE A 203 -2.94 -3.40 5.00
C PHE A 203 -3.32 -2.14 5.80
N ALA A 204 -3.46 -0.99 5.13
CA ALA A 204 -3.85 0.26 5.75
C ALA A 204 -5.23 0.16 6.44
N ALA A 205 -6.21 -0.47 5.78
CA ALA A 205 -7.52 -0.74 6.36
C ALA A 205 -7.45 -1.63 7.60
N SER A 206 -6.59 -2.66 7.61
CA SER A 206 -6.37 -3.52 8.79
C SER A 206 -5.78 -2.75 9.96
N VAL A 207 -4.82 -1.85 9.69
CA VAL A 207 -4.24 -0.97 10.72
C VAL A 207 -5.31 -0.06 11.32
N LEU A 208 -6.10 0.62 10.47
CA LEU A 208 -7.20 1.49 10.91
C LEU A 208 -8.24 0.73 11.72
N LYS A 209 -8.69 -0.44 11.23
CA LYS A 209 -9.69 -1.27 11.91
C LYS A 209 -9.21 -1.74 13.29
N LYS A 210 -7.93 -2.13 13.40
CA LYS A 210 -7.38 -2.71 14.62
C LYS A 210 -7.05 -1.65 15.68
N TYR A 211 -6.49 -0.51 15.28
CA TYR A 211 -5.96 0.48 16.24
C TYR A 211 -6.75 1.80 16.29
N GLY A 212 -7.71 2.01 15.38
CA GLY A 212 -8.47 3.26 15.25
C GLY A 212 -9.54 3.51 16.33
N GLY A 213 -9.79 2.56 17.24
CA GLY A 213 -10.89 2.69 18.22
C GLY A 213 -10.77 3.86 19.22
N ARG A 214 -9.61 4.51 19.33
CA ARG A 214 -9.39 5.70 20.19
C ARG A 214 -9.10 6.96 19.39
N THR A 215 -9.43 6.97 18.10
CA THR A 215 -9.19 8.12 17.21
C THR A 215 -10.44 8.48 16.43
N ASN A 216 -10.40 9.64 15.78
CA ASN A 216 -11.40 10.06 14.79
C ASN A 216 -11.28 9.31 13.44
N ALA A 217 -10.58 8.17 13.40
CA ALA A 217 -10.41 7.40 12.18
C ALA A 217 -11.77 6.94 11.62
N ALA A 218 -11.90 6.99 10.30
CA ALA A 218 -13.09 6.56 9.60
C ALA A 218 -13.39 5.09 9.89
N HIS A 219 -14.66 4.79 10.18
CA HIS A 219 -15.13 3.45 10.48
C HIS A 219 -15.78 2.77 9.25
N ARG A 220 -15.95 3.50 8.13
CA ARG A 220 -16.55 2.96 6.91
C ARG A 220 -15.86 3.45 5.64
N ILE A 221 -15.52 2.53 4.74
CA ILE A 221 -14.92 2.85 3.44
C ILE A 221 -16.04 2.98 2.38
N ILE A 222 -16.05 4.08 1.62
CA ILE A 222 -17.02 4.30 0.54
C ILE A 222 -16.44 3.83 -0.80
N SER A 223 -17.32 3.41 -1.72
CA SER A 223 -16.90 3.01 -3.07
C SER A 223 -16.56 4.22 -3.96
N ALA A 224 -15.81 4.01 -5.04
CA ALA A 224 -15.53 5.05 -6.03
C ALA A 224 -16.82 5.68 -6.62
N LYS A 225 -17.90 4.89 -6.74
CA LYS A 225 -19.22 5.38 -7.16
C LYS A 225 -19.82 6.31 -6.10
N ALA A 226 -19.71 5.97 -4.82
CA ALA A 226 -20.19 6.79 -3.72
C ALA A 226 -19.36 8.08 -3.57
N MET A 227 -18.05 8.03 -3.77
CA MET A 227 -17.17 9.21 -3.83
C MET A 227 -17.61 10.17 -4.93
N ARG A 228 -17.79 9.67 -6.17
CA ARG A 228 -18.31 10.46 -7.29
C ARG A 228 -19.65 11.12 -6.95
N HIS A 229 -20.57 10.36 -6.36
CA HIS A 229 -21.87 10.88 -5.95
C HIS A 229 -21.75 11.99 -4.91
N ARG A 230 -20.86 11.84 -3.93
CA ARG A 230 -20.61 12.83 -2.88
C ARG A 230 -20.02 14.11 -3.45
N VAL A 231 -19.00 14.02 -4.31
CA VAL A 231 -18.43 15.19 -5.00
C VAL A 231 -19.51 15.93 -5.80
N LYS A 232 -20.37 15.19 -6.51
CA LYS A 232 -21.51 15.77 -7.23
C LYS A 232 -22.46 16.52 -6.30
N GLN A 233 -22.78 15.96 -5.13
CA GLN A 233 -23.62 16.61 -4.13
C GLN A 233 -22.97 17.88 -3.57
N CYS A 234 -21.67 17.87 -3.27
CA CYS A 234 -20.94 19.06 -2.82
C CYS A 234 -21.01 20.17 -3.87
N ILE A 235 -20.69 19.87 -5.14
CA ILE A 235 -20.78 20.85 -6.23
C ILE A 235 -22.20 21.42 -6.34
N GLN A 236 -23.23 20.56 -6.36
CA GLN A 236 -24.62 21.00 -6.47
C GLN A 236 -25.06 21.86 -5.27
N GLY A 237 -24.64 21.51 -4.05
CA GLY A 237 -24.88 22.30 -2.85
C GLY A 237 -24.23 23.68 -2.95
N MET A 238 -22.96 23.72 -3.33
CA MET A 238 -22.19 24.95 -3.47
C MET A 238 -22.74 25.88 -4.57
N VAL A 239 -23.20 25.34 -5.71
CA VAL A 239 -23.81 26.14 -6.79
C VAL A 239 -25.11 26.81 -6.34
N ARG A 240 -25.89 26.18 -5.45
CA ARG A 240 -27.20 26.69 -5.00
C ARG A 240 -27.11 27.85 -4.00
N ARG A 241 -25.99 27.97 -3.29
CA ARG A 241 -25.76 29.03 -2.30
C ARG A 241 -25.53 30.38 -3.00
N GLU A 242 -26.30 31.41 -2.64
CA GLU A 242 -26.23 32.72 -3.32
C GLU A 242 -24.88 33.40 -3.09
N GLU A 243 -24.34 33.26 -1.89
CA GLU A 243 -23.04 33.77 -1.44
C GLU A 243 -21.86 33.22 -2.27
N ASN A 244 -22.02 32.07 -2.93
CA ASN A 244 -21.00 31.40 -3.71
C ASN A 244 -20.88 31.94 -5.15
N LYS A 245 -20.91 33.28 -5.34
CA LYS A 245 -20.81 33.90 -6.68
C LYS A 245 -19.50 33.57 -7.40
N ALA A 246 -18.37 33.60 -6.69
CA ALA A 246 -17.06 33.30 -7.28
C ALA A 246 -16.92 31.82 -7.69
N PHE A 247 -17.44 30.91 -6.86
CA PHE A 247 -17.48 29.48 -7.19
C PHE A 247 -18.34 29.21 -8.42
N ARG A 248 -19.52 29.83 -8.54
CA ARG A 248 -20.39 29.68 -9.73
C ARG A 248 -19.70 30.10 -11.02
N LEU A 249 -18.87 31.14 -10.98
CA LEU A 249 -18.09 31.56 -12.14
C LEU A 249 -17.06 30.49 -12.52
N ARG A 250 -16.29 29.99 -11.55
CA ARG A 250 -15.28 28.93 -11.80
C ARG A 250 -15.91 27.61 -12.23
N PHE A 251 -17.08 27.25 -11.68
CA PHE A 251 -17.85 26.09 -12.13
C PHE A 251 -18.25 26.23 -13.60
N LYS A 252 -18.69 27.42 -14.02
CA LYS A 252 -19.04 27.69 -15.41
C LYS A 252 -17.81 27.54 -16.31
N ASP A 253 -16.68 28.15 -15.94
CA ASP A 253 -15.44 28.09 -16.71
C ASP A 253 -14.95 26.64 -16.85
N ALA A 254 -14.92 25.87 -15.75
CA ALA A 254 -14.53 24.46 -15.77
C ALA A 254 -15.52 23.57 -16.55
N SER A 255 -16.81 23.94 -16.54
CA SER A 255 -17.82 23.26 -17.34
C SER A 255 -17.66 23.54 -18.82
N ASP A 256 -17.30 24.76 -19.22
CA ASP A 256 -17.05 25.10 -20.63
C ASP A 256 -15.80 24.37 -21.14
N ASP A 257 -14.71 24.27 -20.34
CA ASP A 257 -13.52 23.47 -20.67
C ASP A 257 -13.78 21.97 -20.78
N ALA A 258 -14.84 21.47 -20.13
CA ALA A 258 -15.27 20.08 -20.20
C ALA A 258 -16.32 19.83 -21.30
N ASP A 259 -16.42 20.71 -22.30
CA ASP A 259 -17.44 20.67 -23.36
C ASP A 259 -18.88 20.59 -22.83
N ARG A 260 -19.13 21.20 -21.66
CA ARG A 260 -20.39 21.14 -20.90
C ARG A 260 -20.82 19.72 -20.50
N ASN A 261 -19.88 18.77 -20.50
CA ASN A 261 -20.09 17.44 -20.00
C ASN A 261 -19.84 17.38 -18.49
N THR A 262 -20.92 17.47 -17.72
CA THR A 262 -20.87 17.44 -16.25
C THR A 262 -20.22 16.16 -15.70
N GLU A 263 -20.39 15.00 -16.34
CA GLU A 263 -19.81 13.75 -15.85
C GLU A 263 -18.29 13.70 -16.10
N MET A 264 -17.80 14.27 -17.20
CA MET A 264 -16.36 14.45 -17.41
C MET A 264 -15.78 15.42 -16.39
N LEU A 265 -16.43 16.56 -16.14
CA LEU A 265 -15.98 17.52 -15.12
C LEU A 265 -15.91 16.87 -13.73
N ILE A 266 -16.95 16.14 -13.31
CA ILE A 266 -16.95 15.42 -12.03
C ILE A 266 -15.81 14.40 -11.98
N SER A 267 -15.54 13.70 -13.07
CA SER A 267 -14.44 12.73 -13.16
C SER A 267 -13.07 13.41 -13.00
N SER A 268 -12.86 14.56 -13.64
CA SER A 268 -11.65 15.37 -13.49
C SER A 268 -11.48 15.88 -12.05
N VAL A 269 -12.57 16.35 -11.43
CA VAL A 269 -12.54 16.80 -10.02
C VAL A 269 -12.20 15.65 -9.08
N VAL A 270 -12.84 14.49 -9.24
CA VAL A 270 -12.53 13.29 -8.43
C VAL A 270 -11.08 12.86 -8.62
N ARG A 271 -10.59 12.85 -9.86
CA ARG A 271 -9.21 12.46 -10.14
C ARG A 271 -8.20 13.42 -9.48
N CYS A 272 -8.45 14.73 -9.49
CA CYS A 272 -7.65 15.71 -8.75
C CYS A 272 -7.57 15.36 -7.26
N ILE A 273 -8.71 15.09 -6.62
CA ILE A 273 -8.78 14.77 -5.20
C ILE A 273 -7.98 13.50 -4.88
N GLU A 274 -8.18 12.43 -5.63
CA GLU A 274 -7.43 11.17 -5.47
C GLU A 274 -5.93 11.41 -5.63
N LEU A 275 -5.52 12.14 -6.68
CA LEU A 275 -4.12 12.45 -6.97
C LEU A 275 -3.43 13.21 -5.83
N TRP A 276 -4.10 14.21 -5.26
CA TRP A 276 -3.51 15.01 -4.18
C TRP A 276 -3.37 14.23 -2.88
N LYS A 277 -4.32 13.32 -2.60
CA LYS A 277 -4.24 12.38 -1.48
C LYS A 277 -3.11 11.36 -1.70
N GLU A 278 -3.03 10.76 -2.89
CA GLU A 278 -1.97 9.82 -3.29
C GLU A 278 -0.57 10.45 -3.25
N ALA A 279 -0.45 11.71 -3.66
CA ALA A 279 0.79 12.48 -3.64
C ALA A 279 1.13 13.04 -2.25
N ALA A 280 0.21 12.93 -1.28
CA ALA A 280 0.32 13.48 0.07
C ALA A 280 0.71 14.97 0.08
N LEU A 281 0.10 15.74 -0.84
CA LEU A 281 0.35 17.18 -1.05
C LEU A 281 -0.46 18.09 -0.12
N LEU A 282 -1.60 17.60 0.38
CA LEU A 282 -2.54 18.42 1.13
C LEU A 282 -2.04 18.64 2.58
N PRO A 283 -1.81 19.89 3.04
CA PRO A 283 -1.39 20.17 4.42
C PRO A 283 -2.56 19.93 5.40
N PRO A 284 -2.32 19.84 6.73
CA PRO A 284 -3.34 19.57 7.74
C PRO A 284 -4.66 20.37 7.65
N PRO A 285 -4.71 21.68 7.30
CA PRO A 285 -6.00 22.38 7.12
C PRO A 285 -6.79 21.89 5.89
N LEU A 286 -6.12 21.22 4.95
CA LEU A 286 -6.69 20.71 3.70
C LEU A 286 -6.64 19.17 3.63
N ARG A 287 -6.41 18.45 4.74
CA ARG A 287 -6.53 16.98 4.78
C ARG A 287 -7.14 16.53 6.09
N HIS A 288 -7.64 15.30 6.13
CA HIS A 288 -8.05 14.68 7.39
C HIS A 288 -6.82 14.28 8.21
N SER A 289 -6.61 14.93 9.35
CA SER A 289 -5.69 14.46 10.39
C SER A 289 -6.38 13.40 11.25
N VAL A 290 -5.67 12.30 11.52
CA VAL A 290 -6.11 11.35 12.55
C VAL A 290 -5.60 11.84 13.91
N GLU A 291 -6.50 12.03 14.86
CA GLU A 291 -6.21 12.59 16.18
C GLU A 291 -6.78 11.69 17.29
N LEU A 292 -6.18 11.74 18.48
CA LEU A 292 -6.75 11.08 19.67
C LEU A 292 -8.04 11.80 20.04
N VAL A 293 -9.07 11.03 20.35
CA VAL A 293 -10.30 11.58 20.95
C VAL A 293 -10.08 11.63 22.45
N ASP A 294 -9.70 12.80 22.98
CA ASP A 294 -9.64 13.00 24.43
C ASP A 294 -11.07 13.06 25.01
N ALA A 295 -11.26 12.46 26.18
CA ALA A 295 -12.58 12.27 26.80
C ALA A 295 -13.08 13.50 27.58
N GLU A 296 -12.61 14.71 27.28
CA GLU A 296 -13.05 15.94 27.94
C GLU A 296 -13.45 17.02 26.93
N ASP A 297 -14.73 17.35 26.91
CA ASP A 297 -15.28 18.56 26.30
C ASP A 297 -14.54 19.79 26.83
N GLY A 298 -13.98 20.62 25.94
CA GLY A 298 -13.25 21.81 26.37
C GLY A 298 -12.85 22.73 25.23
N ASP A 299 -13.80 23.57 24.82
CA ASP A 299 -13.63 24.90 24.20
C ASP A 299 -12.78 25.02 22.92
N GLY A 300 -13.44 25.42 21.84
CA GLY A 300 -12.84 25.73 20.55
C GLY A 300 -11.94 26.95 20.63
N GLY A 301 -10.65 26.72 20.86
CA GLY A 301 -9.60 27.71 20.69
C GLY A 301 -9.42 28.05 19.21
N GLY A 302 -10.12 29.08 18.73
CA GLY A 302 -9.86 29.73 17.44
C GLY A 302 -8.47 30.38 17.44
N GLY A 303 -7.45 29.60 17.10
CA GLY A 303 -6.11 30.10 16.81
C GLY A 303 -6.11 30.88 15.50
N GLY A 304 -5.64 32.13 15.53
CA GLY A 304 -5.43 32.91 14.31
C GLY A 304 -4.56 32.14 13.32
N ILE A 305 -4.93 32.18 12.04
CA ILE A 305 -4.15 31.51 10.99
C ILE A 305 -2.79 32.20 10.91
N ASP A 306 -1.73 31.51 11.32
CA ASP A 306 -0.36 32.02 11.23
C ASP A 306 -0.01 32.39 9.78
N ALA A 307 0.67 33.52 9.58
CA ALA A 307 1.03 34.01 8.25
C ALA A 307 1.86 32.98 7.46
N GLU A 308 2.65 32.15 8.15
CA GLU A 308 3.44 31.07 7.58
C GLU A 308 2.57 29.89 7.09
N ALA A 309 1.55 29.51 7.87
CA ALA A 309 0.55 28.51 7.45
C ALA A 309 -0.18 28.96 6.17
N SER A 310 -0.40 30.28 6.00
CA SER A 310 -0.99 30.83 4.77
C SER A 310 -0.07 30.73 3.54
N ILE A 311 1.25 30.76 3.74
CA ILE A 311 2.24 30.62 2.65
C ILE A 311 2.34 29.16 2.24
N GLU A 312 2.40 28.26 3.21
CA GLU A 312 2.43 26.82 2.96
C GLU A 312 1.15 26.35 2.25
N GLU A 313 -0.02 26.81 2.70
CA GLU A 313 -1.29 26.49 2.04
C GLU A 313 -1.31 26.99 0.58
N ARG A 314 -0.83 28.21 0.33
CA ARG A 314 -0.76 28.76 -1.02
C ARG A 314 0.13 27.92 -1.94
N ARG A 315 1.32 27.53 -1.45
CA ARG A 315 2.24 26.67 -2.20
C ARG A 315 1.63 25.30 -2.47
N ALA A 316 0.99 24.68 -1.48
CA ALA A 316 0.32 23.39 -1.65
C ALA A 316 -0.79 23.46 -2.70
N ARG A 317 -1.58 24.53 -2.73
CA ARG A 317 -2.60 24.77 -3.77
C ARG A 317 -1.98 24.91 -5.16
N GLU A 318 -0.87 25.63 -5.28
CA GLU A 318 -0.11 25.76 -6.55
C GLU A 318 0.42 24.39 -7.02
N ASP A 319 1.04 23.61 -6.13
CA ASP A 319 1.54 22.27 -6.42
C ASP A 319 0.41 21.31 -6.85
N CYS A 320 -0.76 21.40 -6.21
CA CYS A 320 -1.95 20.64 -6.57
C CYS A 320 -2.41 20.91 -8.01
N VAL A 321 -2.44 22.19 -8.41
CA VAL A 321 -2.81 22.58 -9.79
C VAL A 321 -1.74 22.14 -10.77
N GLU A 322 -0.46 22.35 -10.46
CA GLU A 322 0.64 21.93 -11.34
C GLU A 322 0.64 20.42 -11.58
N LEU A 323 0.43 19.61 -10.52
CA LEU A 323 0.34 18.17 -10.63
C LEU A 323 -0.81 17.73 -11.54
N ALA A 324 -1.99 18.35 -11.38
CA ALA A 324 -3.15 18.06 -12.22
C ALA A 324 -2.87 18.36 -13.70
N MET A 325 -2.23 19.50 -13.99
CA MET A 325 -1.86 19.90 -15.35
C MET A 325 -0.87 18.94 -15.99
N ARG A 326 0.13 18.46 -15.24
CA ARG A 326 1.11 17.47 -15.74
C ARG A 326 0.47 16.15 -16.15
N LEU A 327 -0.71 15.85 -15.63
CA LEU A 327 -1.49 14.65 -15.96
C LEU A 327 -2.62 14.93 -16.97
N GLY A 328 -2.62 16.11 -17.59
CA GLY A 328 -3.58 16.49 -18.63
C GLY A 328 -4.95 16.92 -18.10
N ILE A 329 -5.09 17.17 -16.80
CA ILE A 329 -6.34 17.71 -16.24
C ILE A 329 -6.36 19.23 -16.42
N PRO A 330 -7.46 19.83 -16.95
CA PRO A 330 -7.56 21.27 -17.11
C PRO A 330 -7.37 22.05 -15.80
N PRO A 331 -6.65 23.20 -15.80
CA PRO A 331 -6.45 24.01 -14.60
C PRO A 331 -7.77 24.46 -13.97
N SER A 332 -8.78 24.76 -14.79
CA SER A 332 -10.13 25.15 -14.33
C SER A 332 -10.79 24.06 -13.47
N ALA A 333 -10.66 22.79 -13.87
CA ALA A 333 -11.14 21.65 -13.11
C ALA A 333 -10.33 21.43 -11.82
N ALA A 334 -9.01 21.63 -11.86
CA ALA A 334 -8.16 21.54 -10.67
C ALA A 334 -8.49 22.63 -9.64
N VAL A 335 -8.67 23.88 -10.08
CA VAL A 335 -9.07 24.99 -9.20
C VAL A 335 -10.47 24.74 -8.63
N LEU A 336 -11.42 24.28 -9.44
CA LEU A 336 -12.75 23.90 -8.96
C LEU A 336 -12.65 22.78 -7.91
N ALA A 337 -11.78 21.78 -8.12
CA ALA A 337 -11.57 20.70 -7.16
C ALA A 337 -11.02 21.20 -5.83
N LEU A 338 -10.11 22.19 -5.82
CA LEU A 338 -9.62 22.84 -4.60
C LEU A 338 -10.72 23.58 -3.83
N ASP A 339 -11.70 24.16 -4.54
CA ASP A 339 -12.87 24.77 -3.88
C ASP A 339 -13.80 23.72 -3.25
N VAL A 340 -14.00 22.59 -3.94
CA VAL A 340 -14.92 21.52 -3.51
C VAL A 340 -14.32 20.69 -2.37
N PHE A 341 -13.00 20.55 -2.34
CA PHE A 341 -12.30 19.65 -1.45
C PHE A 341 -12.65 19.84 0.05
N PRO A 342 -12.68 21.06 0.62
CA PRO A 342 -13.01 21.25 2.04
C PRO A 342 -14.42 20.76 2.41
N GLU A 343 -15.41 21.00 1.56
CA GLU A 343 -16.79 20.54 1.78
C GLU A 343 -16.89 19.02 1.62
N TYR A 344 -16.18 18.46 0.63
CA TYR A 344 -16.05 17.01 0.46
C TYR A 344 -15.43 16.35 1.70
N GLN A 345 -14.30 16.88 2.17
CA GLN A 345 -13.57 16.33 3.32
C GLN A 345 -14.39 16.45 4.61
N SER A 346 -15.03 17.58 4.84
CA SER A 346 -15.91 17.79 6.01
C SER A 346 -17.07 16.78 6.04
N ALA A 347 -17.66 16.48 4.88
CA ALA A 347 -18.69 15.46 4.77
C ALA A 347 -18.15 14.07 5.14
N HIS A 348 -16.91 13.74 4.78
CA HIS A 348 -16.27 12.48 5.17
C HIS A 348 -16.16 12.35 6.68
N VAL A 349 -15.61 13.38 7.35
CA VAL A 349 -15.48 13.44 8.81
C VAL A 349 -16.82 13.30 9.50
N ALA A 350 -17.80 14.12 9.11
CA ALA A 350 -19.13 14.13 9.74
C ALA A 350 -19.87 12.79 9.61
N SER A 351 -19.59 12.03 8.55
CA SER A 351 -20.20 10.71 8.33
C SER A 351 -19.31 9.53 8.75
N GLY A 352 -18.13 9.81 9.32
CA GLY A 352 -17.11 8.81 9.69
C GLY A 352 -16.71 7.89 8.53
N THR A 353 -16.69 8.41 7.31
CA THR A 353 -16.32 7.66 6.11
C THR A 353 -14.96 8.04 5.54
N ALA A 354 -14.30 7.10 4.89
CA ALA A 354 -13.08 7.32 4.10
C ALA A 354 -13.26 6.77 2.67
N ASP A 355 -12.57 7.32 1.70
CA ASP A 355 -12.40 6.70 0.39
C ASP A 355 -11.07 5.90 0.33
N PRO A 356 -10.82 5.06 -0.69
CA PRO A 356 -9.60 4.27 -0.77
C PRO A 356 -8.31 5.11 -0.75
N SER A 357 -8.33 6.32 -1.31
CA SER A 357 -7.16 7.21 -1.36
C SER A 357 -6.82 7.84 -0.01
N ASP A 358 -7.75 7.79 0.97
CA ASP A 358 -7.50 8.22 2.35
C ASP A 358 -6.71 7.18 3.16
N LEU A 359 -6.88 5.89 2.87
CA LEU A 359 -6.48 4.81 3.79
C LEU A 359 -5.01 4.87 4.17
N ALA A 360 -4.13 5.11 3.20
CA ALA A 360 -2.69 5.13 3.43
C ALA A 360 -2.27 6.29 4.35
N SER A 361 -2.75 7.51 4.06
CA SER A 361 -2.45 8.69 4.86
C SER A 361 -3.08 8.61 6.25
N MET A 362 -4.32 8.13 6.35
CA MET A 362 -4.97 7.94 7.65
C MET A 362 -4.26 6.90 8.52
N ALA A 363 -3.83 5.78 7.93
CA ALA A 363 -3.06 4.77 8.65
C ALA A 363 -1.69 5.32 9.08
N TYR A 364 -1.05 6.13 8.24
CA TYR A 364 0.20 6.80 8.57
C TYR A 364 0.02 7.74 9.77
N ASP A 365 -0.97 8.65 9.72
CA ASP A 365 -1.27 9.58 10.81
C ASP A 365 -1.63 8.84 12.10
N LEU A 366 -2.43 7.76 12.01
CA LEU A 366 -2.77 6.92 13.16
C LEU A 366 -1.50 6.36 13.83
N LEU A 367 -0.55 5.84 13.05
CA LEU A 367 0.69 5.26 13.59
C LEU A 367 1.64 6.30 14.18
N LEU A 368 1.60 7.55 13.71
CA LEU A 368 2.32 8.65 14.35
C LEU A 368 1.72 9.00 15.71
N VAL A 369 0.39 9.05 15.79
CA VAL A 369 -0.34 9.42 17.00
C VAL A 369 -0.44 8.26 18.00
N ARG A 370 -0.28 7.02 17.55
CA ARG A 370 -0.29 5.80 18.38
C ARG A 370 1.04 5.05 18.27
N PRO A 371 2.11 5.48 18.99
CA PRO A 371 3.40 4.80 18.98
C PRO A 371 3.31 3.32 19.44
N ASP A 372 2.38 3.00 20.33
CA ASP A 372 2.09 1.62 20.76
C ASP A 372 1.62 0.75 19.58
N ALA A 373 0.75 1.28 18.72
CA ALA A 373 0.31 0.61 17.51
C ALA A 373 1.44 0.47 16.50
N LEU A 374 2.30 1.49 16.36
CA LEU A 374 3.48 1.43 15.50
C LEU A 374 4.43 0.32 15.93
N VAL A 375 4.67 0.14 17.23
CA VAL A 375 5.51 -0.96 17.73
C VAL A 375 4.92 -2.34 17.38
N ASP A 376 3.61 -2.57 17.61
CA ASP A 376 2.97 -3.86 17.29
C ASP A 376 2.93 -4.11 15.77
N VAL A 377 2.71 -3.09 14.94
CA VAL A 377 2.78 -3.22 13.48
C VAL A 377 4.20 -3.58 13.02
N ARG A 378 5.22 -2.89 13.56
CA ARG A 378 6.62 -3.13 13.21
C ARG A 378 7.09 -4.53 13.58
N SER A 379 6.71 -5.03 14.76
CA SER A 379 7.07 -6.38 15.19
C SER A 379 6.47 -7.48 14.31
N ARG A 380 5.45 -7.18 13.50
CA ARG A 380 4.82 -8.13 12.56
C ARG A 380 5.34 -8.01 11.12
N LEU A 381 6.11 -6.96 10.81
CA LEU A 381 6.60 -6.67 9.46
C LEU A 381 8.13 -6.76 9.39
N GLU A 382 8.69 -7.90 9.78
CA GLU A 382 10.13 -8.12 9.69
C GLU A 382 10.58 -8.37 8.25
N HIS A 383 9.77 -9.10 7.47
CA HIS A 383 10.03 -9.35 6.06
C HIS A 383 8.83 -8.96 5.21
N VAL A 384 9.02 -7.93 4.37
CA VAL A 384 7.99 -7.44 3.45
C VAL A 384 8.44 -7.69 2.02
N VAL A 385 7.61 -8.42 1.27
CA VAL A 385 7.78 -8.63 -0.16
C VAL A 385 6.74 -7.80 -0.87
N LEU A 386 7.17 -6.88 -1.73
CA LEU A 386 6.28 -5.97 -2.45
C LEU A 386 6.47 -6.15 -3.95
N ASP A 387 5.44 -6.67 -4.60
CA ASP A 387 5.32 -6.69 -6.06
C ASP A 387 4.72 -5.36 -6.56
N GLU A 388 4.95 -5.03 -7.83
CA GLU A 388 4.46 -3.81 -8.49
C GLU A 388 4.80 -2.51 -7.75
N TYR A 389 6.03 -2.42 -7.24
CA TYR A 389 6.51 -1.23 -6.52
C TYR A 389 6.43 0.06 -7.34
N GLN A 390 6.50 -0.02 -8.66
CA GLN A 390 6.36 1.14 -9.55
C GLN A 390 4.98 1.82 -9.46
N ASP A 391 3.96 1.11 -9.01
CA ASP A 391 2.58 1.60 -8.90
C ASP A 391 2.24 2.12 -7.49
N VAL A 392 3.23 2.15 -6.58
CA VAL A 392 3.06 2.61 -5.19
C VAL A 392 3.03 4.14 -5.14
N SER A 393 1.97 4.69 -4.55
CA SER A 393 1.82 6.14 -4.37
C SER A 393 2.75 6.71 -3.28
N VAL A 394 2.87 8.04 -3.21
CA VAL A 394 3.69 8.70 -2.18
C VAL A 394 3.13 8.43 -0.78
N ALA A 395 1.81 8.52 -0.61
CA ALA A 395 1.15 8.20 0.65
C ALA A 395 1.37 6.75 1.09
N GLN A 396 1.26 5.79 0.16
CA GLN A 396 1.53 4.38 0.43
C GLN A 396 3.00 4.15 0.78
N HIS A 397 3.92 4.78 0.06
CA HIS A 397 5.35 4.70 0.34
C HIS A 397 5.67 5.24 1.75
N ARG A 398 5.11 6.40 2.13
CA ARG A 398 5.24 6.97 3.49
C ARG A 398 4.75 6.00 4.57
N LEU A 399 3.57 5.42 4.39
CA LEU A 399 3.03 4.41 5.30
C LEU A 399 3.98 3.22 5.47
N LEU A 400 4.43 2.62 4.36
CA LEU A 400 5.34 1.47 4.41
C LEU A 400 6.69 1.84 5.01
N ARG A 401 7.23 3.02 4.70
CA ARG A 401 8.50 3.50 5.27
C ARG A 401 8.42 3.68 6.78
N LEU A 402 7.32 4.25 7.29
CA LEU A 402 7.06 4.33 8.73
C LEU A 402 6.90 2.93 9.35
N ALA A 403 6.04 2.10 8.75
CA ALA A 403 5.71 0.78 9.28
C ALA A 403 6.89 -0.21 9.25
N ILE A 404 7.83 -0.08 8.31
CA ILE A 404 8.98 -0.99 8.15
C ILE A 404 10.24 -0.39 8.79
N ARG A 405 10.51 0.91 8.60
CA ARG A 405 11.76 1.55 9.07
C ARG A 405 11.61 2.46 10.29
N GLY A 406 10.40 2.92 10.60
CA GLY A 406 10.17 3.78 11.77
C GLY A 406 10.68 5.20 11.53
N VAL A 407 10.79 5.58 10.26
CA VAL A 407 11.33 6.85 9.80
C VAL A 407 10.17 7.73 9.38
N VAL A 408 10.11 8.93 9.95
CA VAL A 408 9.26 10.04 9.50
C VAL A 408 10.01 10.82 8.41
N ASP A 409 9.28 11.36 7.44
CA ASP A 409 9.85 12.10 6.30
C ASP A 409 10.52 13.41 6.70
#